data_AF-A0YF99-F1
#
_entry.id   AF-A0YF99-F1
#
_cell.length_a   1.000
_cell.length_b   1.000
_cell.length_c   1.000
_cell.angle_alpha   90.00
_cell.angle_beta   90.00
_cell.angle_gamma   90.00
#
_symmetry.space_group_name_H-M   'P 1'
#
loop_
_entity.id
_entity.type
_entity.pdbx_description
1 polymer ?
#
loop_
_entity_poly.entity_id
_entity_poly.type
_entity_poly.pdbx_seq_one_letter_code
_entity_poly.pdbx_strand_id
1 'polypeptide(L)'
;MKRRILNVVAIALTMGFAQVSSAGVLDFLYDSILAKFSPEEIVSFKAAINKSLNTAPDKKVITWHSDTSLLSGKILPKLSYSNDGVPCRRTLFLLSENGQRKAHYRFDICQVDAEWQVMQSPVSKFEKAEVVALQDVLVSVLNQTDFNQSKAWSNGKSGNSATITTLTTEKNSCREVAINLTASNNRSSSGTYLFCRENDGSWKRQLSEK
;
A
#
# COMPACT_ATOMS: atom_id res chain seq x y z
N MET A 1 68.02 30.32 11.35
CA MET A 1 67.29 29.08 11.73
C MET A 1 66.15 29.44 12.68
N LYS A 2 65.00 28.74 12.54
CA LYS A 2 63.81 28.69 13.43
C LYS A 2 62.66 29.70 13.24
N ARG A 3 61.86 29.36 12.21
CA ARG A 3 60.39 29.34 12.06
C ARG A 3 59.52 30.15 13.04
N ARG A 4 58.78 31.11 12.48
CA ARG A 4 57.53 31.67 13.02
C ARG A 4 56.39 30.67 12.82
N ILE A 5 55.64 30.40 13.88
CA ILE A 5 54.46 29.52 13.87
C ILE A 5 53.26 30.38 13.43
N LEU A 6 52.73 30.11 12.23
CA LEU A 6 51.45 30.66 11.79
C LEU A 6 50.33 29.76 12.33
N ASN A 7 49.48 30.32 13.19
CA ASN A 7 48.23 29.68 13.61
C ASN A 7 47.26 29.69 12.42
N VAL A 8 47.06 28.53 11.80
CA VAL A 8 45.97 28.31 10.84
C VAL A 8 44.76 27.87 11.63
N VAL A 9 43.80 28.77 11.82
CA VAL A 9 42.46 28.44 12.32
C VAL A 9 41.74 27.71 11.19
N ALA A 10 41.71 26.38 11.27
CA ALA A 10 40.90 25.55 10.38
C ALA A 10 39.42 25.66 10.81
N ILE A 11 38.66 26.49 10.11
CA ILE A 11 37.20 26.49 10.19
C ILE A 11 36.73 25.21 9.48
N ALA A 12 36.50 24.16 10.25
CA ALA A 12 35.84 22.95 9.78
C ALA A 12 34.39 23.29 9.45
N LEU A 13 34.12 23.54 8.16
CA LEU A 13 32.77 23.64 7.61
C LEU A 13 32.14 22.24 7.68
N THR A 14 31.55 21.89 8.81
CA THR A 14 30.70 20.70 8.91
C THR A 14 29.45 20.98 8.09
N MET A 15 29.47 20.61 6.81
CA MET A 15 28.26 20.34 6.04
C MET A 15 27.50 19.24 6.77
N GLY A 16 26.59 19.66 7.65
CA GLY A 16 25.54 18.80 8.16
C GLY A 16 24.70 18.41 6.96
N PHE A 17 24.97 17.21 6.42
CA PHE A 17 23.98 16.51 5.63
C PHE A 17 22.77 16.35 6.54
N ALA A 18 21.78 17.22 6.39
CA ALA A 18 20.46 16.96 6.91
C ALA A 18 20.04 15.64 6.28
N GLN A 19 20.13 14.56 7.06
CA GLN A 19 19.51 13.31 6.69
C GLN A 19 18.02 13.64 6.66
N VAL A 20 17.50 13.88 5.47
CA VAL A 20 16.05 13.93 5.27
C VAL A 20 15.58 12.54 5.65
N SER A 21 15.05 12.41 6.86
CA SER A 21 14.34 11.23 7.28
C SER A 21 13.13 11.12 6.38
N SER A 22 13.26 10.37 5.29
CA SER A 22 12.14 9.83 4.56
C SER A 22 11.39 8.93 5.55
N ALA A 23 10.41 9.48 6.24
CA ALA A 23 9.35 8.66 6.81
C ALA A 23 8.75 7.90 5.63
N GLY A 24 8.75 6.57 5.71
CA GLY A 24 8.48 5.75 4.55
C GLY A 24 7.08 6.08 4.04
N VAL A 25 6.96 6.54 2.79
CA VAL A 25 5.65 6.75 2.13
C VAL A 25 4.81 5.47 2.09
N LEU A 26 5.42 4.32 2.43
CA LEU A 26 4.80 3.00 2.57
C LEU A 26 4.51 2.59 4.03
N ASP A 27 4.81 3.44 5.03
CA ASP A 27 4.56 3.16 6.46
C ASP A 27 3.06 3.00 6.77
N PHE A 28 2.19 3.44 5.86
CA PHE A 28 0.74 3.19 5.93
C PHE A 28 0.37 1.70 5.97
N LEU A 29 1.30 0.81 5.63
CA LEU A 29 1.14 -0.62 5.85
C LEU A 29 0.94 -0.95 7.35
N TYR A 30 1.36 -0.05 8.25
CA TYR A 30 1.23 -0.17 9.70
C TYR A 30 0.13 0.75 10.30
N ASP A 31 -0.18 1.91 9.70
CA ASP A 31 -1.25 2.84 10.15
C ASP A 31 -2.54 2.70 9.31
N SER A 32 -3.27 1.59 9.50
CA SER A 32 -4.44 1.23 8.69
C SER A 32 -5.72 1.09 9.52
N ILE A 33 -6.90 1.17 8.89
CA ILE A 33 -8.18 0.92 9.60
C ILE A 33 -8.18 -0.47 10.27
N LEU A 34 -7.49 -1.45 9.66
CA LEU A 34 -7.34 -2.79 10.23
C LEU A 34 -6.55 -2.80 11.55
N ALA A 35 -5.65 -1.84 11.78
CA ALA A 35 -4.87 -1.74 13.02
C ALA A 35 -5.72 -1.28 14.22
N LYS A 36 -6.92 -0.73 13.98
CA LYS A 36 -7.86 -0.30 15.01
C LYS A 36 -8.80 -1.41 15.50
N PHE A 37 -8.82 -2.56 14.82
CA PHE A 37 -9.77 -3.63 15.16
C PHE A 37 -9.38 -4.24 16.50
N SER A 38 -10.36 -4.37 17.39
CA SER A 38 -10.22 -5.18 18.60
C SER A 38 -10.09 -6.67 18.24
N PRO A 39 -9.57 -7.52 19.15
CA PRO A 39 -9.54 -8.97 18.93
C PRO A 39 -10.91 -9.58 18.58
N GLU A 40 -11.99 -9.08 19.20
CA GLU A 40 -13.36 -9.52 18.95
C GLU A 40 -13.83 -9.12 17.55
N GLU A 41 -13.51 -7.89 17.12
CA GLU A 41 -13.81 -7.40 15.78
C GLU A 41 -13.04 -8.18 14.71
N ILE A 42 -11.79 -8.56 14.99
CA ILE A 42 -11.01 -9.42 14.10
C ILE A 42 -11.72 -10.76 13.90
N VAL A 43 -12.21 -11.38 14.97
CA VAL A 43 -12.92 -12.67 14.90
C VAL A 43 -14.22 -12.52 14.11
N SER A 44 -15.04 -11.52 14.45
CA SER A 44 -16.32 -11.25 13.77
C SER A 44 -16.13 -10.95 12.29
N PHE A 45 -15.15 -10.12 11.94
CA PHE A 45 -14.85 -9.78 10.56
C PHE A 45 -14.32 -10.98 9.77
N LYS A 46 -13.41 -11.79 10.35
CA LYS A 46 -12.97 -13.06 9.73
C LYS A 46 -14.14 -14.00 9.46
N ALA A 47 -15.11 -14.10 10.37
CA ALA A 47 -16.32 -14.89 10.13
C ALA A 47 -17.14 -14.35 8.94
N ALA A 48 -17.29 -13.03 8.82
CA ALA A 48 -17.95 -12.40 7.67
C ALA A 48 -17.20 -12.65 6.35
N ILE A 49 -15.87 -12.61 6.36
CA ILE A 49 -15.02 -12.99 5.22
C ILE A 49 -15.26 -14.44 4.83
N ASN A 50 -15.16 -15.37 5.78
CA ASN A 50 -15.36 -16.80 5.52
C ASN A 50 -16.76 -17.08 4.96
N LYS A 51 -17.81 -16.45 5.51
CA LYS A 51 -19.16 -16.54 4.97
C LYS A 51 -19.20 -16.04 3.52
N SER A 52 -18.63 -14.87 3.26
CA SER A 52 -18.59 -14.30 1.90
C SER A 52 -17.86 -15.19 0.90
N LEU A 53 -16.69 -15.72 1.27
CA LEU A 53 -15.88 -16.59 0.42
C LEU A 53 -16.53 -17.95 0.16
N ASN A 54 -17.25 -18.51 1.12
CA ASN A 54 -17.89 -19.82 0.96
C ASN A 54 -19.24 -19.73 0.25
N THR A 55 -20.05 -18.70 0.51
CA THR A 55 -21.47 -18.73 0.12
C THR A 55 -21.89 -17.61 -0.83
N ALA A 56 -21.17 -16.48 -0.87
CA ALA A 56 -21.59 -15.38 -1.74
C ALA A 56 -21.20 -15.68 -3.20
N PRO A 57 -22.09 -15.47 -4.17
CA PRO A 57 -21.69 -15.49 -5.57
C PRO A 57 -20.81 -14.28 -5.90
N ASP A 58 -20.04 -14.38 -6.97
CA ASP A 58 -19.26 -13.25 -7.49
C ASP A 58 -20.16 -12.02 -7.70
N LYS A 59 -19.58 -10.85 -7.47
CA LYS A 59 -20.21 -9.53 -7.55
C LYS A 59 -21.29 -9.25 -6.51
N LYS A 60 -21.56 -10.18 -5.59
CA LYS A 60 -22.50 -9.94 -4.47
C LYS A 60 -21.77 -9.35 -3.27
N VAL A 61 -22.20 -8.16 -2.87
CA VAL A 61 -21.67 -7.49 -1.67
C VAL A 61 -22.26 -8.13 -0.42
N ILE A 62 -21.38 -8.48 0.53
CA ILE A 62 -21.72 -8.80 1.92
C ILE A 62 -21.32 -7.59 2.78
N THR A 63 -22.22 -7.14 3.63
CA THR A 63 -21.94 -6.05 4.58
C THR A 63 -21.67 -6.63 5.95
N TRP A 64 -20.71 -6.06 6.66
CA TRP A 64 -20.36 -6.34 8.04
C TRP A 64 -20.37 -5.03 8.83
N HIS A 65 -20.80 -5.11 10.08
CA HIS A 65 -20.69 -4.03 11.06
C HIS A 65 -20.13 -4.62 12.34
N SER A 66 -19.29 -3.85 13.03
CA SER A 66 -18.89 -4.19 14.39
C SER A 66 -20.08 -4.04 15.33
N ASP A 67 -20.21 -4.95 16.28
CA ASP A 67 -21.19 -4.86 17.38
C ASP A 67 -20.67 -3.97 18.52
N THR A 68 -19.38 -3.60 18.51
CA THR A 68 -18.69 -2.90 19.61
C THR A 68 -18.17 -1.52 19.24
N SER A 69 -18.20 -1.15 17.95
CA SER A 69 -17.71 0.15 17.48
C SER A 69 -18.44 0.64 16.23
N LEU A 70 -18.01 1.80 15.71
CA LEU A 70 -18.51 2.39 14.46
C LEU A 70 -17.81 1.83 13.21
N LEU A 71 -17.03 0.75 13.36
CA LEU A 71 -16.38 0.08 12.24
C LEU A 71 -17.40 -0.68 11.40
N SER A 72 -17.27 -0.56 10.09
CA SER A 72 -18.09 -1.28 9.12
C SER A 72 -17.26 -1.70 7.91
N GLY A 73 -17.76 -2.70 7.19
CA GLY A 73 -17.08 -3.31 6.07
C GLY A 73 -18.05 -3.73 4.97
N LYS A 74 -17.65 -3.55 3.72
CA LYS A 74 -18.27 -4.22 2.57
C LYS A 74 -17.25 -5.16 1.96
N ILE A 75 -17.66 -6.41 1.75
CA ILE A 75 -16.86 -7.50 1.21
C ILE A 75 -17.48 -7.87 -0.14
N LEU A 76 -16.69 -7.77 -1.20
CA LEU A 76 -17.12 -8.06 -2.57
C LEU A 76 -16.17 -9.09 -3.19
N PRO A 77 -16.55 -10.39 -3.21
CA PRO A 77 -15.90 -11.36 -4.07
C PRO A 77 -16.10 -10.92 -5.53
N LYS A 78 -15.08 -10.35 -6.15
CA LYS A 78 -15.17 -9.77 -7.49
C LYS A 78 -15.10 -10.84 -8.57
N LEU A 79 -14.25 -11.84 -8.35
CA LEU A 79 -13.96 -12.90 -9.31
C LEU A 79 -13.48 -14.15 -8.57
N SER A 80 -14.11 -15.28 -8.86
CA SER A 80 -13.65 -16.62 -8.53
C SER A 80 -12.80 -17.17 -9.68
N TYR A 81 -11.67 -17.80 -9.35
CA TYR A 81 -10.75 -18.38 -10.32
C TYR A 81 -9.98 -19.56 -9.70
N SER A 82 -9.25 -20.31 -10.52
CA SER A 82 -8.34 -21.36 -10.05
C SER A 82 -6.90 -20.93 -10.29
N ASN A 83 -6.03 -21.13 -9.30
CA ASN A 83 -4.59 -20.96 -9.42
C ASN A 83 -3.90 -22.28 -9.11
N ASP A 84 -3.31 -22.93 -10.10
CA ASP A 84 -2.64 -24.23 -9.94
C ASP A 84 -3.54 -25.31 -9.31
N GLY A 85 -4.83 -25.31 -9.68
CA GLY A 85 -5.83 -26.23 -9.12
C GLY A 85 -6.39 -25.80 -7.76
N VAL A 86 -5.87 -24.73 -7.16
CA VAL A 86 -6.37 -24.18 -5.89
C VAL A 86 -7.48 -23.16 -6.16
N PRO A 87 -8.68 -23.32 -5.57
CA PRO A 87 -9.74 -22.33 -5.66
C PRO A 87 -9.31 -21.00 -5.03
N CYS A 88 -9.51 -19.91 -5.75
CA CYS A 88 -9.15 -18.56 -5.32
C CYS A 88 -10.29 -17.58 -5.60
N ARG A 89 -10.35 -16.53 -4.78
CA ARG A 89 -11.27 -15.41 -4.96
C ARG A 89 -10.55 -14.10 -4.81
N ARG A 90 -10.68 -13.25 -5.83
CA ARG A 90 -10.29 -11.85 -5.76
C ARG A 90 -11.36 -11.07 -5.04
N THR A 91 -11.05 -10.55 -3.87
CA THR A 91 -12.01 -9.89 -2.99
C THR A 91 -11.63 -8.43 -2.81
N LEU A 92 -12.62 -7.55 -2.99
CA LEU A 92 -12.52 -6.13 -2.67
C LEU A 92 -13.17 -5.87 -1.31
N PHE A 93 -12.49 -5.08 -0.49
CA PHE A 93 -12.97 -4.64 0.81
C PHE A 93 -13.08 -3.13 0.80
N LEU A 94 -14.19 -2.62 1.33
CA LEU A 94 -14.33 -1.23 1.72
C LEU A 94 -14.56 -1.19 3.22
N LEU A 95 -13.56 -0.77 3.98
CA LEU A 95 -13.68 -0.55 5.42
C LEU A 95 -13.94 0.91 5.70
N SER A 96 -14.74 1.17 6.73
CA SER A 96 -15.13 2.51 7.13
C SER A 96 -15.21 2.63 8.64
N GLU A 97 -14.78 3.77 9.16
CA GLU A 97 -15.02 4.20 10.53
C GLU A 97 -15.99 5.39 10.50
N ASN A 98 -17.16 5.21 11.13
CA ASN A 98 -18.22 6.24 11.19
C ASN A 98 -18.67 6.80 9.82
N GLY A 99 -18.55 6.01 8.75
CA GLY A 99 -18.97 6.43 7.40
C GLY A 99 -18.06 7.43 6.69
N GLN A 100 -17.07 8.03 7.37
CA GLN A 100 -16.22 9.09 6.83
C GLN A 100 -14.84 8.59 6.39
N ARG A 101 -14.13 7.88 7.27
CA ARG A 101 -12.77 7.40 6.97
C ARG A 101 -12.85 6.07 6.24
N LYS A 102 -12.72 6.08 4.90
CA LYS A 102 -12.84 4.88 4.07
C LYS A 102 -11.50 4.37 3.56
N ALA A 103 -11.32 3.06 3.59
CA ALA A 103 -10.17 2.38 3.04
C ALA A 103 -10.58 1.23 2.12
N HIS A 104 -10.06 1.26 0.90
CA HIS A 104 -10.23 0.18 -0.07
C HIS A 104 -9.05 -0.80 0.02
N TYR A 105 -9.36 -2.08 0.11
CA TYR A 105 -8.37 -3.14 0.01
C TYR A 105 -8.77 -4.14 -1.07
N ARG A 106 -7.76 -4.78 -1.65
CA ARG A 106 -7.95 -5.89 -2.58
C ARG A 106 -7.02 -7.02 -2.16
N PHE A 107 -7.59 -8.19 -1.95
CA PHE A 107 -6.84 -9.41 -1.66
C PHE A 107 -7.29 -10.53 -2.58
N ASP A 108 -6.33 -11.26 -3.10
CA ASP A 108 -6.59 -12.58 -3.66
C ASP A 108 -6.49 -13.57 -2.48
N ILE A 109 -7.56 -14.35 -2.26
CA ILE A 109 -7.69 -15.26 -1.12
C ILE A 109 -7.95 -16.65 -1.68
N CYS A 110 -7.10 -17.61 -1.34
CA CYS A 110 -7.14 -18.96 -1.88
C CYS A 110 -7.43 -20.01 -0.80
N GLN A 111 -8.09 -21.08 -1.18
CA GLN A 111 -8.46 -22.17 -0.28
C GLN A 111 -7.34 -23.22 -0.21
N VAL A 112 -6.41 -23.04 0.71
CA VAL A 112 -5.26 -23.94 0.95
C VAL A 112 -5.58 -24.81 2.15
N ASP A 113 -5.44 -26.14 2.02
CA ASP A 113 -5.75 -27.10 3.08
C ASP A 113 -7.15 -26.88 3.71
N ALA A 114 -8.14 -26.63 2.84
CA ALA A 114 -9.53 -26.28 3.18
C ALA A 114 -9.74 -24.93 3.90
N GLU A 115 -8.69 -24.16 4.17
CA GLU A 115 -8.77 -22.84 4.78
C GLU A 115 -8.57 -21.70 3.77
N TRP A 116 -9.34 -20.62 3.92
CA TRP A 116 -9.15 -19.42 3.11
C TRP A 116 -7.97 -18.60 3.63
N GLN A 117 -6.91 -18.54 2.85
CA GLN A 117 -5.69 -17.80 3.18
C GLN A 117 -5.51 -16.62 2.24
N VAL A 118 -5.20 -15.45 2.80
CA VAL A 118 -4.80 -14.29 2.01
C VAL A 118 -3.49 -14.64 1.32
N MET A 119 -3.48 -14.59 -0.01
CA MET A 119 -2.25 -14.73 -0.75
C MET A 119 -1.36 -13.54 -0.44
N GLN A 120 -0.17 -13.81 0.09
CA GLN A 120 0.76 -12.75 0.44
C GLN A 120 0.97 -11.84 -0.76
N SER A 121 0.88 -10.53 -0.52
CA SER A 121 1.20 -9.52 -1.52
C SER A 121 2.60 -9.80 -2.05
N PRO A 122 2.83 -9.73 -3.37
CA PRO A 122 4.15 -9.81 -3.99
C PRO A 122 5.22 -9.01 -3.24
N VAL A 123 4.87 -7.88 -2.63
CA VAL A 123 5.79 -7.04 -1.86
C VAL A 123 6.50 -7.78 -0.70
N SER A 124 5.90 -8.84 -0.16
CA SER A 124 6.53 -9.70 0.86
C SER A 124 7.78 -10.44 0.35
N LYS A 125 7.94 -10.53 -0.97
CA LYS A 125 9.10 -11.11 -1.67
C LYS A 125 10.06 -10.06 -2.19
N PHE A 126 9.84 -8.79 -1.88
CA PHE A 126 10.71 -7.71 -2.31
C PHE A 126 11.72 -7.44 -1.21
N GLU A 127 12.98 -7.36 -1.57
CA GLU A 127 14.05 -6.94 -0.67
C GLU A 127 13.88 -5.47 -0.28
N LYS A 128 14.42 -5.06 0.88
CA LYS A 128 14.34 -3.66 1.34
C LYS A 128 14.82 -2.66 0.27
N ALA A 129 15.90 -2.99 -0.45
CA ALA A 129 16.42 -2.15 -1.52
C ALA A 129 15.44 -2.02 -2.71
N GLU A 130 14.67 -3.07 -3.01
CA GLU A 130 13.63 -3.03 -4.03
C GLU A 130 12.45 -2.16 -3.59
N VAL A 131 12.09 -2.22 -2.31
CA VAL A 131 11.06 -1.35 -1.73
C VAL A 131 11.48 0.12 -1.82
N VAL A 132 12.75 0.45 -1.53
CA VAL A 132 13.28 1.82 -1.69
C VAL A 132 13.21 2.27 -3.16
N ALA A 133 13.63 1.41 -4.10
CA ALA A 133 13.54 1.73 -5.52
C ALA A 133 12.09 1.98 -5.98
N LEU A 134 11.11 1.25 -5.44
CA LEU A 134 9.69 1.52 -5.68
C LEU A 134 9.22 2.85 -5.11
N GLN A 135 9.71 3.24 -3.92
CA GLN A 135 9.39 4.55 -3.34
C GLN A 135 9.87 5.68 -4.24
N ASP A 136 11.07 5.58 -4.82
CA ASP A 136 11.60 6.58 -5.75
C ASP A 136 10.75 6.68 -7.02
N VAL A 137 10.29 5.53 -7.54
CA VAL A 137 9.37 5.48 -8.70
C VAL A 137 8.04 6.12 -8.35
N LEU A 138 7.48 5.84 -7.17
CA LEU A 138 6.22 6.43 -6.70
C LEU A 138 6.33 7.95 -6.58
N VAL A 139 7.35 8.46 -5.91
CA VAL A 139 7.58 9.92 -5.75
C VAL A 139 7.77 10.58 -7.12
N SER A 140 8.52 9.93 -8.02
CA SER A 140 8.69 10.41 -9.40
C SER A 140 7.37 10.53 -10.15
N VAL A 141 6.44 9.58 -9.98
CA VAL A 141 5.11 9.61 -10.62
C VAL A 141 4.21 10.65 -9.97
N LEU A 142 4.23 10.77 -8.63
CA LEU A 142 3.43 11.76 -7.90
C LEU A 142 3.82 13.21 -8.23
N ASN A 143 5.10 13.45 -8.55
CA ASN A 143 5.60 14.77 -8.93
C ASN A 143 5.30 15.19 -10.38
N GLN A 144 4.76 14.30 -11.22
CA GLN A 144 4.36 14.65 -12.59
C GLN A 144 3.09 15.48 -12.58
N THR A 145 2.95 16.44 -13.50
CA THR A 145 1.78 17.34 -13.55
C THR A 145 0.51 16.63 -14.00
N ASP A 146 0.62 15.69 -14.94
CA ASP A 146 -0.52 15.12 -15.64
C ASP A 146 -1.10 13.87 -14.97
N PHE A 147 -2.36 13.54 -15.31
CA PHE A 147 -3.00 12.28 -14.94
C PHE A 147 -2.72 11.19 -15.99
N ASN A 148 -2.98 9.93 -15.65
CA ASN A 148 -2.74 8.75 -16.48
C ASN A 148 -1.27 8.57 -16.90
N GLN A 149 -0.35 9.16 -16.16
CA GLN A 149 1.08 8.93 -16.34
C GLN A 149 1.47 7.64 -15.61
N SER A 150 2.21 6.78 -16.30
CA SER A 150 2.60 5.47 -15.77
C SER A 150 4.10 5.30 -15.82
N LYS A 151 4.66 4.71 -14.77
CA LYS A 151 6.05 4.30 -14.71
C LYS A 151 6.13 2.84 -14.31
N ALA A 152 6.82 2.06 -15.13
CA ALA A 152 7.15 0.68 -14.85
C ALA A 152 8.50 0.61 -14.13
N TRP A 153 8.63 -0.35 -13.23
CA TRP A 153 9.87 -0.75 -12.57
C TRP A 153 10.00 -2.26 -12.69
N SER A 154 11.23 -2.74 -12.86
CA SER A 154 11.54 -4.16 -12.82
C SER A 154 12.94 -4.38 -12.26
N ASN A 155 13.14 -5.53 -11.64
CA ASN A 155 14.43 -5.98 -11.16
C ASN A 155 14.81 -7.27 -11.89
N GLY A 156 15.87 -7.19 -12.70
CA GLY A 156 16.34 -8.32 -13.52
C GLY A 156 16.90 -9.50 -12.72
N LYS A 157 17.27 -9.31 -11.45
CA LYS A 157 17.80 -10.37 -10.57
C LYS A 157 16.68 -11.14 -9.88
N SER A 158 15.71 -10.44 -9.30
CA SER A 158 14.60 -11.08 -8.57
C SER A 158 13.45 -11.49 -9.48
N GLY A 159 13.31 -10.86 -10.66
CA GLY A 159 12.15 -11.00 -11.54
C GLY A 159 10.92 -10.23 -11.05
N ASN A 160 11.05 -9.44 -9.97
CA ASN A 160 9.98 -8.61 -9.44
C ASN A 160 9.75 -7.39 -10.33
N SER A 161 8.51 -6.93 -10.43
CA SER A 161 8.13 -5.75 -11.21
C SER A 161 6.95 -4.99 -10.60
N ALA A 162 6.78 -3.75 -11.04
CA ALA A 162 5.69 -2.90 -10.66
C ALA A 162 5.32 -1.91 -11.76
N THR A 163 4.07 -1.47 -11.75
CA THR A 163 3.57 -0.36 -12.57
C THR A 163 2.79 0.58 -11.67
N ILE A 164 3.21 1.85 -11.63
CA ILE A 164 2.56 2.91 -10.85
C ILE A 164 1.96 3.91 -11.84
N THR A 165 0.67 4.21 -11.70
CA THR A 165 -0.08 5.08 -12.62
C THR A 165 -0.85 6.16 -11.86
N THR A 166 -0.73 7.43 -12.25
CA THR A 166 -1.61 8.50 -11.73
C THR A 166 -3.04 8.32 -12.27
N LEU A 167 -4.03 8.36 -11.39
CA LEU A 167 -5.44 8.27 -11.76
C LEU A 167 -6.12 9.64 -11.83
N THR A 168 -5.56 10.62 -11.13
CA THR A 168 -6.09 11.99 -11.08
C THR A 168 -4.96 13.01 -11.31
N THR A 169 -5.34 14.21 -11.73
CA THR A 169 -4.49 15.40 -11.58
C THR A 169 -4.38 15.77 -10.10
N GLU A 170 -3.41 16.62 -9.75
CA GLU A 170 -3.32 17.15 -8.39
C GLU A 170 -4.51 18.05 -8.08
N LYS A 171 -5.18 17.77 -6.97
CA LYS A 171 -6.23 18.62 -6.43
C LYS A 171 -6.03 18.73 -4.93
N ASN A 172 -5.98 19.97 -4.41
CA ASN A 172 -5.70 20.23 -2.99
C ASN A 172 -4.42 19.53 -2.51
N SER A 173 -3.36 19.59 -3.33
CA SER A 173 -2.09 18.88 -3.07
C SER A 173 -2.20 17.35 -3.03
N CYS A 174 -3.32 16.76 -3.49
CA CYS A 174 -3.55 15.32 -3.44
C CYS A 174 -3.69 14.67 -4.83
N ARG A 175 -3.27 13.42 -4.95
CA ARG A 175 -3.41 12.57 -6.14
C ARG A 175 -3.77 11.14 -5.80
N GLU A 176 -4.68 10.55 -6.58
CA GLU A 176 -4.91 9.10 -6.56
C GLU A 176 -3.94 8.42 -7.53
N VAL A 177 -3.34 7.30 -7.09
CA VAL A 177 -2.47 6.46 -7.92
C VAL A 177 -2.88 5.00 -7.83
N ALA A 178 -2.78 4.27 -8.94
CA ALA A 178 -2.84 2.82 -8.97
C ALA A 178 -1.42 2.27 -8.87
N ILE A 179 -1.18 1.34 -7.95
CA ILE A 179 0.06 0.58 -7.85
C ILE A 179 -0.26 -0.87 -8.17
N ASN A 180 0.39 -1.43 -9.18
CA ASN A 180 0.34 -2.85 -9.53
C ASN A 180 1.73 -3.44 -9.28
N LEU A 181 1.82 -4.55 -8.55
CA LEU A 181 3.05 -5.26 -8.25
C LEU A 181 2.93 -6.67 -8.81
N THR A 182 4.03 -7.22 -9.31
CA THR A 182 4.13 -8.60 -9.79
C THR A 182 5.42 -9.21 -9.26
N ALA A 183 5.32 -10.34 -8.57
CA ALA A 183 6.48 -11.14 -8.17
C ALA A 183 6.92 -12.07 -9.30
N SER A 184 8.13 -12.58 -9.23
CA SER A 184 8.71 -13.49 -10.23
C SER A 184 7.95 -14.79 -10.46
N ASN A 185 7.12 -15.21 -9.52
CA ASN A 185 6.21 -16.34 -9.68
C ASN A 185 4.84 -15.95 -10.28
N ASN A 186 4.77 -14.82 -11.00
CA ASN A 186 3.58 -14.24 -11.61
C ASN A 186 2.44 -13.89 -10.64
N ARG A 187 2.66 -13.95 -9.32
CA ARG A 187 1.69 -13.41 -8.36
C ARG A 187 1.64 -11.91 -8.50
N SER A 188 0.45 -11.34 -8.53
CA SER A 188 0.27 -9.90 -8.64
C SER A 188 -0.63 -9.35 -7.53
N SER A 189 -0.39 -8.11 -7.14
CA SER A 189 -1.27 -7.33 -6.29
C SER A 189 -1.50 -5.97 -6.91
N SER A 190 -2.63 -5.34 -6.61
CA SER A 190 -2.82 -3.95 -6.98
C SER A 190 -3.80 -3.25 -6.08
N GLY A 191 -3.64 -1.94 -5.96
CA GLY A 191 -4.47 -1.09 -5.16
C GLY A 191 -4.46 0.35 -5.69
N THR A 192 -5.49 1.10 -5.29
CA THR A 192 -5.58 2.53 -5.52
C THR A 192 -5.39 3.25 -4.20
N TYR A 193 -4.54 4.28 -4.21
CA TYR A 193 -4.08 4.98 -3.02
C TYR A 193 -4.13 6.48 -3.26
N LEU A 194 -4.61 7.23 -2.26
CA LEU A 194 -4.55 8.68 -2.24
C LEU A 194 -3.25 9.12 -1.56
N PHE A 195 -2.48 10.00 -2.19
CA PHE A 195 -1.31 10.64 -1.59
C PHE A 195 -1.51 12.14 -1.61
N CYS A 196 -1.18 12.82 -0.52
CA CYS A 196 -1.22 14.27 -0.41
C CYS A 196 0.17 14.80 -0.07
N ARG A 197 0.52 15.93 -0.67
CA ARG A 197 1.77 16.63 -0.43
C ARG A 197 1.65 17.46 0.83
N GLU A 198 2.56 17.23 1.76
CA GLU A 198 2.70 17.97 3.02
C GLU A 198 3.41 19.31 2.79
N ASN A 199 3.41 20.17 3.81
CA ASN A 199 4.01 21.51 3.74
C ASN A 199 5.52 21.50 3.45
N ASP A 200 6.22 20.42 3.81
CA ASP A 200 7.65 20.21 3.53
C ASP A 200 7.91 19.67 2.11
N GLY A 201 6.87 19.51 1.30
CA GLY A 201 6.94 18.97 -0.05
C GLY A 201 6.98 17.45 -0.14
N SER A 202 7.00 16.74 1.00
CA SER A 202 6.94 15.28 1.04
C SER A 202 5.55 14.76 0.69
N TRP A 203 5.48 13.57 0.09
CA TRP A 203 4.19 12.91 -0.19
C TRP A 203 3.86 11.92 0.91
N LYS A 204 2.65 12.02 1.45
CA LYS A 204 2.12 11.11 2.47
C LYS A 204 0.83 10.47 2.00
N ARG A 205 0.67 9.17 2.24
CA ARG A 205 -0.60 8.50 1.95
C ARG A 205 -1.69 9.07 2.85
N GLN A 206 -2.83 9.39 2.25
CA GLN A 206 -4.07 9.68 2.95
C GLN A 206 -5.09 8.57 2.70
N LEU A 207 -6.03 8.41 3.63
CA LEU A 207 -7.22 7.60 3.37
C LEU A 207 -8.21 8.46 2.56
N SER A 208 -8.99 7.81 1.70
CA SER A 208 -9.94 8.52 0.84
C SER A 208 -11.12 9.04 1.67
N GLU A 209 -11.41 10.33 1.59
CA GLU A 209 -12.57 10.99 2.22
C GLU A 209 -13.84 11.01 1.34
N LYS A 210 -13.92 10.17 0.29
CA LYS A 210 -15.12 10.14 -0.58
C LYS A 210 -16.33 9.51 0.09
#